data_AF-A0A3D3JWD2-F1
#
_entry.id   AF-A0A3D3JWD2-F1
#
_cell.length_a   1.000
_cell.length_b   1.000
_cell.length_c   1.000
_cell.angle_alpha   90.00
_cell.angle_beta   90.00
_cell.angle_gamma   90.00
#
_symmetry.space_group_name_H-M   'P 1'
#
loop_
_entity.id
_entity.type
_entity.pdbx_description
1 polymer ?
#
loop_
_entity_poly.entity_id
_entity_poly.type
_entity_poly.pdbx_seq_one_letter_code
_entity_poly.pdbx_strand_id
1 'polypeptide(L)'
;MCRTGSVNVIRLLAAGIFVCCFASPLFAADSVRNKLRMKIPKIYFENASLDTVIAGLKDLSQAHDPDREGINIVHVKPDDDSAAGARLVTLEFDNIPLGEAIRYVCLAAEASYKVEEHAVIIASRGVRMNNMQTRVYPIAVGCLDQIATRRSGGSIGDGTDDGGDRRRTTAREYFENKGVKFPANAKIDYDGRSGKLFATNTGENLRRIERILNQLCD
;
A
#
# COMPACT_ATOMS: atom_id res chain seq x y z
N MET A 1 -83.65 -16.49 -17.46
CA MET A 1 -82.48 -15.82 -18.06
C MET A 1 -81.42 -16.86 -18.38
N CYS A 2 -81.07 -17.00 -19.66
CA CYS A 2 -79.95 -17.79 -20.16
C CYS A 2 -78.63 -17.00 -20.04
N ARG A 3 -77.51 -17.73 -19.83
CA ARG A 3 -76.20 -17.62 -20.52
C ARG A 3 -75.11 -18.21 -19.60
N THR A 4 -74.57 -19.40 -19.90
CA THR A 4 -73.32 -19.65 -20.69
C THR A 4 -72.11 -18.94 -20.11
N GLY A 5 -70.91 -19.51 -19.92
CA GLY A 5 -70.27 -20.77 -20.30
C GLY A 5 -68.88 -20.75 -19.61
N SER A 6 -68.35 -21.90 -19.20
CA SER A 6 -67.48 -22.76 -20.02
C SER A 6 -66.00 -22.33 -20.04
N VAL A 7 -65.17 -23.35 -19.77
CA VAL A 7 -63.79 -23.64 -20.19
C VAL A 7 -62.59 -23.04 -19.44
N ASN A 8 -61.96 -23.98 -18.74
CA ASN A 8 -60.56 -24.13 -18.35
C ASN A 8 -59.57 -23.82 -19.49
N VAL A 9 -58.62 -22.89 -19.31
CA VAL A 9 -57.38 -22.82 -20.12
C VAL A 9 -56.21 -22.28 -19.28
N ILE A 10 -55.20 -23.13 -19.12
CA ILE A 10 -53.83 -22.83 -18.67
C ILE A 10 -53.17 -21.82 -19.62
N ARG A 11 -52.68 -20.66 -19.14
CA ARG A 11 -51.52 -19.94 -19.72
C ARG A 11 -50.83 -18.99 -18.71
N LEU A 12 -49.62 -19.40 -18.33
CA LEU A 12 -48.36 -18.65 -18.21
C LEU A 12 -48.38 -17.13 -18.50
N LEU A 13 -47.87 -16.30 -17.57
CA LEU A 13 -47.07 -15.05 -17.71
C LEU A 13 -46.89 -14.46 -16.29
N ALA A 14 -45.78 -14.71 -15.59
CA ALA A 14 -44.47 -14.07 -15.69
C ALA A 14 -44.43 -12.56 -15.31
N ALA A 15 -43.60 -12.31 -14.29
CA ALA A 15 -42.81 -11.10 -14.03
C ALA A 15 -43.51 -9.82 -13.50
N GLY A 16 -43.24 -9.54 -12.23
CA GLY A 16 -43.39 -8.23 -11.61
C GLY A 16 -42.46 -8.08 -10.40
N ILE A 17 -41.23 -8.61 -10.50
CA ILE A 17 -40.16 -8.26 -9.54
C ILE A 17 -39.84 -6.80 -9.81
N PHE A 18 -40.27 -5.94 -8.89
CA PHE A 18 -39.82 -4.56 -8.79
C PHE A 18 -38.32 -4.62 -8.42
N VAL A 19 -37.48 -4.88 -9.42
CA VAL A 19 -36.05 -4.60 -9.35
C VAL A 19 -35.97 -3.09 -9.29
N CYS A 20 -36.02 -2.57 -8.07
CA CYS A 20 -35.49 -1.26 -7.77
C CYS A 20 -34.01 -1.36 -8.14
N CYS A 21 -33.69 -0.96 -9.38
CA CYS A 21 -32.35 -0.62 -9.81
C CYS A 21 -31.90 0.56 -8.93
N PHE A 22 -31.49 0.25 -7.69
CA PHE A 22 -30.38 0.96 -7.09
C PHE A 22 -29.17 0.59 -7.94
N ALA A 23 -29.08 1.25 -9.09
CA ALA A 23 -27.81 1.55 -9.71
C ALA A 23 -27.07 2.42 -8.69
N SER A 24 -26.55 1.79 -7.65
CA SER A 24 -25.36 2.30 -6.98
C SER A 24 -24.39 2.57 -8.12
N PRO A 25 -23.94 3.82 -8.31
CA PRO A 25 -22.95 4.08 -9.31
C PRO A 25 -21.77 3.18 -8.96
N LEU A 26 -21.56 2.23 -9.87
CA LEU A 26 -20.32 1.54 -10.17
C LEU A 26 -19.17 2.42 -9.66
N PHE A 27 -18.51 2.01 -8.58
CA PHE A 27 -17.31 2.60 -7.98
C PHE A 27 -16.51 3.40 -9.01
N ALA A 28 -16.86 4.67 -9.19
CA ALA A 28 -15.98 5.62 -9.81
C ALA A 28 -15.03 5.93 -8.68
N ALA A 29 -13.99 5.11 -8.54
CA ALA A 29 -12.87 5.40 -7.68
C ALA A 29 -12.20 6.65 -8.26
N ASP A 30 -12.82 7.80 -8.04
CA ASP A 30 -12.27 9.09 -8.38
C ASP A 30 -10.96 9.14 -7.62
N SER A 31 -9.87 9.15 -8.39
CA SER A 31 -8.51 9.12 -7.84
C SER A 31 -8.43 10.17 -6.75
N VAL A 32 -7.77 9.87 -5.63
CA VAL A 32 -7.58 10.84 -4.53
C VAL A 32 -7.04 12.17 -5.07
N ARG A 33 -6.29 12.15 -6.17
CA ARG A 33 -5.82 13.35 -6.89
C ARG A 33 -6.95 14.26 -7.38
N ASN A 34 -8.08 13.71 -7.82
CA ASN A 34 -9.25 14.49 -8.22
C ASN A 34 -9.91 15.11 -7.00
N LYS A 35 -10.06 14.33 -5.92
CA LYS A 35 -10.65 14.79 -4.65
C LYS A 35 -9.84 15.95 -4.03
N LEU A 36 -8.51 15.92 -4.13
CA LEU A 36 -7.64 17.00 -3.65
C LEU A 36 -7.86 18.36 -4.33
N ARG A 37 -8.58 18.43 -5.45
CA ARG A 37 -8.87 19.68 -6.18
C ARG A 37 -10.12 20.40 -5.66
N MET A 38 -10.88 19.77 -4.78
CA MET A 38 -12.09 20.34 -4.17
C MET A 38 -11.72 21.59 -3.35
N LYS A 39 -12.51 22.66 -3.51
CA LYS A 39 -12.31 23.91 -2.76
C LYS A 39 -13.03 23.84 -1.43
N ILE A 40 -12.32 24.15 -0.36
CA ILE A 40 -12.86 24.25 0.99
C ILE A 40 -13.01 25.74 1.33
N PRO A 41 -14.20 26.20 1.72
CA PRO A 41 -14.49 27.63 1.84
C PRO A 41 -13.70 28.28 2.96
N LYS A 42 -13.57 27.63 4.13
CA LYS A 42 -12.81 28.14 5.28
C LYS A 42 -12.20 27.01 6.08
N ILE A 43 -10.94 27.17 6.44
CA ILE A 43 -10.20 26.27 7.32
C ILE A 43 -9.46 27.14 8.34
N TYR A 44 -9.70 26.89 9.62
CA TYR A 44 -9.03 27.58 10.71
C TYR A 44 -8.57 26.57 11.76
N PHE A 45 -7.28 26.60 12.06
CA PHE A 45 -6.68 25.83 13.14
C PHE A 45 -5.78 26.75 13.95
N GLU A 46 -5.95 26.74 15.26
CA GLU A 46 -5.14 27.54 16.19
C GLU A 46 -4.34 26.63 17.09
N ASN A 47 -3.01 26.79 17.10
CA ASN A 47 -2.10 26.01 17.91
C ASN A 47 -2.43 24.51 17.89
N ALA A 48 -2.75 23.98 16.70
CA ALA A 48 -3.24 22.62 16.54
C ALA A 48 -2.10 21.65 16.29
N SER A 49 -2.21 20.44 16.83
CA SER A 49 -1.26 19.37 16.51
C SER A 49 -1.48 18.85 15.09
N LEU A 50 -0.44 18.31 14.46
CA LEU A 50 -0.55 17.69 13.13
C LEU A 50 -1.65 16.61 13.09
N ASP A 51 -1.78 15.81 14.16
CA ASP A 51 -2.83 14.79 14.27
C ASP A 51 -4.24 15.40 14.27
N THR A 52 -4.43 16.49 15.03
CA THR A 52 -5.69 17.25 15.09
C THR A 52 -6.02 17.88 13.74
N VAL A 53 -5.03 18.49 13.08
CA VAL A 53 -5.21 19.08 11.75
C VAL A 53 -5.56 18.01 10.73
N ILE A 54 -4.89 16.84 10.75
CA ILE A 54 -5.20 15.72 9.86
C ILE A 54 -6.63 15.21 10.10
N ALA A 55 -7.05 15.07 11.36
CA ALA A 55 -8.43 14.68 11.68
C ALA A 55 -9.44 15.71 11.14
N GLY A 56 -9.22 16.99 11.41
CA GLY A 56 -10.10 18.06 10.91
C GLY A 56 -10.13 18.13 9.38
N LEU A 57 -9.00 17.90 8.70
CA LEU A 57 -8.96 17.83 7.24
C LEU A 57 -9.72 16.61 6.69
N LYS A 58 -9.71 15.48 7.38
CA LYS A 58 -10.54 14.31 7.00
C LYS A 58 -12.02 14.64 7.12
N ASP A 59 -12.43 15.26 8.22
CA ASP A 59 -13.82 15.63 8.47
C ASP A 59 -14.32 16.66 7.43
N LEU A 60 -13.51 17.68 7.14
CA LEU A 60 -13.79 18.67 6.10
C LEU A 60 -13.82 18.04 4.71
N SER A 61 -12.90 17.11 4.43
CA SER A 61 -12.88 16.37 3.18
C SER A 61 -14.17 15.57 3.01
N GLN A 62 -14.63 14.89 4.05
CA GLN A 62 -15.84 14.07 3.99
C GLN A 62 -17.11 14.93 3.84
N ALA A 63 -17.19 16.06 4.53
CA ALA A 63 -18.34 16.96 4.49
C ALA A 63 -18.55 17.60 3.11
N HIS A 64 -17.45 17.84 2.39
CA HIS A 64 -17.46 18.50 1.08
C HIS A 64 -17.30 17.52 -0.10
N ASP A 65 -17.07 16.23 0.15
CA ASP A 65 -16.95 15.20 -0.89
C ASP A 65 -18.34 14.69 -1.30
N PRO A 66 -18.72 14.74 -2.59
CA PRO A 66 -19.98 14.17 -3.07
C PRO A 66 -20.15 12.69 -2.69
N ASP A 67 -19.06 11.92 -2.63
CA ASP A 67 -19.10 10.48 -2.33
C ASP A 67 -19.16 10.19 -0.83
N ARG A 68 -18.91 11.18 0.04
CA ARG A 68 -18.77 11.04 1.50
C ARG A 68 -17.75 10.00 1.97
N GLU A 69 -16.89 9.50 1.07
CA GLU A 69 -15.77 8.63 1.43
C GLU A 69 -14.63 9.45 2.04
N GLY A 70 -14.49 10.72 1.62
CA GLY A 70 -13.40 11.58 2.06
C GLY A 70 -12.05 11.08 1.55
N ILE A 71 -10.97 11.71 2.01
CA ILE A 71 -9.61 11.29 1.67
C ILE A 71 -9.03 10.45 2.80
N ASN A 72 -8.52 9.27 2.46
CA ASN A 72 -7.75 8.47 3.40
C ASN A 72 -6.36 9.10 3.61
N ILE A 73 -6.15 9.73 4.77
CA ILE A 73 -4.86 10.32 5.16
C ILE A 73 -4.18 9.41 6.20
N VAL A 74 -2.99 8.93 5.86
CA VAL A 74 -2.15 8.08 6.72
C VAL A 74 -1.02 8.92 7.28
N HIS A 75 -0.91 8.97 8.61
CA HIS A 75 0.19 9.65 9.29
C HIS A 75 1.22 8.65 9.77
N VAL A 76 2.47 8.79 9.31
CA VAL A 76 3.60 7.95 9.69
C VAL A 76 4.43 8.70 10.73
N LYS A 77 4.44 8.17 11.95
CA LYS A 77 5.22 8.67 13.08
C LYS A 77 6.58 7.95 13.13
N PRO A 78 7.64 8.61 13.65
CA PRO A 78 8.93 7.95 13.84
C PRO A 78 8.87 6.90 14.95
N ASP A 79 9.76 5.90 14.87
CA ASP A 79 9.86 4.74 15.77
C ASP A 79 10.28 5.12 17.20
N ASP A 80 10.78 6.34 17.39
CA ASP A 80 11.08 6.88 18.70
C ASP A 80 9.78 7.38 19.33
N ASP A 81 9.29 6.67 20.34
CA ASP A 81 8.17 7.04 21.24
C ASP A 81 8.35 8.41 21.94
N SER A 82 9.48 9.07 21.69
CA SER A 82 9.61 10.50 21.93
C SER A 82 8.63 11.19 21.01
N ALA A 83 7.47 11.56 21.57
CA ALA A 83 6.55 12.55 21.03
C ALA A 83 7.35 13.70 20.39
N ALA A 84 7.70 13.56 19.11
CA ALA A 84 8.49 14.51 18.37
C ALA A 84 7.58 15.71 18.26
N GLY A 85 7.81 16.66 19.16
CA GLY A 85 6.80 17.54 19.74
C GLY A 85 5.77 17.93 18.71
N ALA A 86 4.51 17.54 18.96
CA ALA A 86 3.36 17.89 18.15
C ALA A 86 3.49 19.37 17.78
N ARG A 87 4.03 19.62 16.58
CA ARG A 87 4.40 20.97 16.19
C ARG A 87 3.08 21.68 16.08
N LEU A 88 2.84 22.60 16.99
CA LEU A 88 1.61 23.36 16.97
C LEU A 88 1.70 24.28 15.76
N VAL A 89 0.72 24.14 14.90
CA VAL A 89 0.58 24.98 13.72
C VAL A 89 -0.68 25.81 13.86
N THR A 90 -0.57 27.09 13.56
CA THR A 90 -1.69 28.01 13.45
C THR A 90 -1.82 28.35 11.97
N LEU A 91 -2.97 28.02 11.38
CA LEU A 91 -3.20 28.10 9.95
C LEU A 91 -4.61 28.61 9.69
N GLU A 92 -4.72 29.55 8.77
CA GLU A 92 -5.99 30.08 8.29
C GLU A 92 -5.97 30.05 6.76
N PHE A 93 -6.98 29.44 6.17
CA PHE A 93 -7.12 29.38 4.73
C PHE A 93 -8.55 29.76 4.33
N ASP A 94 -8.66 30.61 3.32
CA ASP A 94 -9.91 30.97 2.67
C ASP A 94 -9.94 30.43 1.24
N ASN A 95 -11.03 29.72 0.89
CA ASN A 95 -11.31 29.22 -0.45
C ASN A 95 -10.13 28.47 -1.10
N ILE A 96 -9.53 27.55 -0.36
CA ILE A 96 -8.32 26.81 -0.75
C ILE A 96 -8.68 25.40 -1.25
N PRO A 97 -8.00 24.86 -2.28
CA PRO A 97 -8.16 23.45 -2.60
C PRO A 97 -7.55 22.57 -1.51
N LEU A 98 -8.20 21.45 -1.18
CA LEU A 98 -7.78 20.55 -0.09
C LEU A 98 -6.32 20.07 -0.24
N GLY A 99 -5.87 19.81 -1.47
CA GLY A 99 -4.48 19.44 -1.74
C GLY A 99 -3.47 20.54 -1.42
N GLU A 100 -3.82 21.80 -1.65
CA GLU A 100 -2.98 22.94 -1.26
C GLU A 100 -2.99 23.11 0.27
N ALA A 101 -4.14 22.95 0.92
CA ALA A 101 -4.21 22.98 2.38
C ALA A 101 -3.30 21.93 3.01
N ILE A 102 -3.35 20.67 2.53
CA ILE A 102 -2.46 19.59 2.99
C ILE A 102 -0.99 19.96 2.73
N ARG A 103 -0.66 20.51 1.56
CA ARG A 103 0.70 20.95 1.23
C ARG A 103 1.21 22.00 2.21
N TYR A 104 0.41 23.04 2.50
CA TYR A 104 0.80 24.09 3.43
C TYR A 104 0.90 23.60 4.87
N VAL A 105 0.00 22.72 5.31
CA VAL A 105 0.07 22.07 6.62
C VAL A 105 1.38 21.29 6.75
N CYS A 106 1.74 20.50 5.74
CA CYS A 106 2.98 19.75 5.74
C CYS A 106 4.21 20.68 5.76
N LEU A 107 4.16 21.79 5.02
CA LEU A 107 5.21 22.80 5.03
C LEU A 107 5.39 23.45 6.41
N ALA A 108 4.29 23.83 7.07
CA ALA A 108 4.32 24.44 8.40
C ALA A 108 4.79 23.46 9.50
N ALA A 109 4.49 22.17 9.33
CA ALA A 109 4.89 21.10 10.24
C ALA A 109 6.27 20.50 9.93
N GLU A 110 7.00 21.01 8.92
CA GLU A 110 8.24 20.40 8.39
C GLU A 110 8.08 18.89 8.07
N ALA A 111 6.88 18.50 7.67
CA ALA A 111 6.53 17.13 7.30
C ALA A 111 6.63 16.96 5.78
N SER A 112 6.95 15.74 5.37
CA SER A 112 6.87 15.35 3.97
C SER A 112 5.48 14.76 3.70
N TYR A 113 4.93 14.97 2.50
CA TYR A 113 3.72 14.26 2.05
C TYR A 113 3.92 13.56 0.71
N LYS A 114 3.14 12.50 0.48
CA LYS A 114 3.10 11.74 -0.77
C LYS A 114 1.65 11.40 -1.10
N VAL A 115 1.25 11.70 -2.34
CA VAL A 115 -0.10 11.40 -2.84
C VAL A 115 -0.07 10.11 -3.63
N GLU A 116 -0.76 9.09 -3.13
CA GLU A 116 -1.02 7.82 -3.81
C GLU A 116 -2.39 7.84 -4.50
N GLU A 117 -2.73 6.77 -5.20
CA GLU A 117 -4.00 6.63 -5.92
C GLU A 117 -5.22 6.63 -4.98
N HIS A 118 -5.08 6.01 -3.81
CA HIS A 118 -6.16 5.80 -2.83
C HIS A 118 -5.90 6.45 -1.46
N ALA A 119 -4.75 7.10 -1.25
CA ALA A 119 -4.44 7.71 0.04
C ALA A 119 -3.42 8.84 -0.08
N VAL A 120 -3.40 9.73 0.91
CA VAL A 120 -2.31 10.69 1.14
C VAL A 120 -1.51 10.24 2.34
N ILE A 121 -0.22 10.01 2.15
CA ILE A 121 0.72 9.60 3.19
C ILE A 121 1.47 10.85 3.66
N ILE A 122 1.39 11.16 4.96
CA ILE A 122 2.14 12.25 5.59
C ILE A 122 3.17 11.62 6.52
N ALA A 123 4.44 11.96 6.34
CA ALA A 123 5.53 11.51 7.18
C ALA A 123 6.17 12.70 7.90
N SER A 124 6.17 12.63 9.23
CA SER A 124 6.77 13.66 10.09
C SER A 124 8.27 13.81 9.84
N ARG A 125 8.84 14.94 10.28
CA ARG A 125 10.28 15.23 10.15
C ARG A 125 11.13 14.06 10.65
N GLY A 126 12.00 13.54 9.78
CA GLY A 126 12.90 12.43 10.09
C GLY A 126 12.40 11.05 9.64
N VAL A 127 11.10 10.89 9.41
CA VAL A 127 10.54 9.63 8.88
C VAL A 127 10.77 9.57 7.38
N ARG A 128 11.42 8.50 6.91
CA ARG A 128 11.52 8.21 5.48
C ARG A 128 10.23 7.51 5.04
N MET A 129 9.57 8.04 4.01
CA MET A 129 8.41 7.39 3.40
C MET A 129 8.83 6.07 2.76
N ASN A 130 8.66 4.99 3.52
CA ASN A 130 9.00 3.65 3.09
C ASN A 130 7.80 3.04 2.36
N ASN A 131 7.61 3.40 1.09
CA ASN A 131 6.73 2.64 0.23
C ASN A 131 7.38 1.31 -0.17
N MET A 132 6.55 0.28 -0.27
CA MET A 132 6.93 -0.95 -0.96
C MET A 132 7.15 -0.65 -2.44
N GLN A 133 8.27 -1.12 -2.95
CA GLN A 133 8.64 -1.00 -4.36
C GLN A 133 9.13 -2.37 -4.83
N THR A 134 8.89 -2.66 -6.11
CA THR A 134 9.46 -3.83 -6.77
C THR A 134 10.66 -3.40 -7.60
N ARG A 135 11.83 -3.97 -7.32
CA ARG A 135 13.05 -3.77 -8.12
C ARG A 135 13.52 -5.09 -8.70
N VAL A 136 14.08 -5.02 -9.90
CA VAL A 136 14.69 -6.15 -10.60
C VAL A 136 16.20 -5.96 -10.57
N TYR A 137 16.91 -6.92 -10.01
CA TYR A 137 18.37 -6.92 -9.95
C TYR A 137 18.92 -8.01 -10.87
N PRO A 138 19.84 -7.68 -11.79
CA PRO A 138 20.59 -8.70 -12.53
C PRO A 138 21.58 -9.37 -11.58
N ILE A 139 21.62 -10.70 -11.57
CA ILE A 139 22.53 -11.52 -10.76
C ILE A 139 23.15 -12.58 -11.67
N ALA A 140 24.45 -12.83 -11.50
CA ALA A 140 25.12 -13.92 -12.20
C ALA A 140 24.49 -15.28 -11.86
N VAL A 141 24.29 -16.11 -12.89
CA VAL A 141 23.78 -17.47 -12.73
C VAL A 141 24.68 -18.28 -11.79
N GLY A 142 24.10 -18.93 -10.78
CA GLY A 142 24.84 -19.70 -9.77
C GLY A 142 25.36 -18.91 -8.55
N CYS A 143 25.22 -17.58 -8.52
CA CYS A 143 25.66 -16.77 -7.36
C CYS A 143 24.93 -17.15 -6.06
N LEU A 144 23.62 -17.42 -6.16
CA LEU A 144 22.82 -17.87 -5.00
C LEU A 144 22.97 -19.37 -4.70
N ASP A 145 23.39 -20.20 -5.68
CA ASP A 145 23.51 -21.66 -5.48
C ASP A 145 24.69 -22.01 -4.58
N GLN A 146 25.76 -21.19 -4.56
CA GLN A 146 26.92 -21.40 -3.67
C GLN A 146 26.58 -21.30 -2.17
N ILE A 147 25.43 -20.69 -1.83
CA ILE A 147 24.98 -20.49 -0.45
C ILE A 147 24.42 -21.80 0.13
N ALA A 148 23.83 -22.66 -0.69
CA ALA A 148 23.31 -23.96 -0.27
C ALA A 148 24.45 -24.96 0.06
N THR A 149 25.62 -24.82 -0.55
CA THR A 149 26.72 -25.79 -0.39
C THR A 149 27.66 -25.46 0.76
N ARG A 150 27.79 -24.19 1.18
CA ARG A 150 28.77 -23.78 2.22
C ARG A 150 28.31 -24.04 3.66
N ARG A 151 27.07 -24.48 3.88
CA ARG A 151 26.60 -24.96 5.20
C ARG A 151 26.71 -26.47 5.39
N SER A 152 27.15 -27.22 4.39
CA SER A 152 27.48 -28.65 4.53
C SER A 152 28.99 -28.84 4.47
N GLY A 153 29.67 -28.30 5.48
CA GLY A 153 31.04 -28.67 5.80
C GLY A 153 31.03 -29.79 6.83
N GLY A 154 30.86 -31.03 6.38
CA GLY A 154 31.18 -32.23 7.17
C GLY A 154 30.09 -33.29 7.24
N SER A 155 30.06 -34.21 6.28
CA SER A 155 30.12 -35.64 6.60
C SER A 155 30.46 -36.44 5.34
N ILE A 156 31.55 -37.21 5.41
CA ILE A 156 31.87 -38.28 4.47
C ILE A 156 30.91 -39.42 4.79
N GLY A 157 30.00 -39.72 3.87
CA GLY A 157 29.06 -40.82 3.97
C GLY A 157 28.88 -41.46 2.61
N ASP A 158 29.49 -42.63 2.44
CA ASP A 158 29.22 -43.59 1.39
C ASP A 158 27.77 -44.07 1.47
N GLY A 159 27.13 -44.24 0.31
CA GLY A 159 25.91 -45.04 0.19
C GLY A 159 24.57 -44.30 0.07
N THR A 160 23.85 -44.71 -0.99
CA THR A 160 22.40 -44.70 -1.21
C THR A 160 21.73 -43.44 -1.79
N ASP A 161 21.23 -43.66 -3.01
CA ASP A 161 20.29 -42.87 -3.79
C ASP A 161 19.02 -42.62 -2.96
N ASP A 162 18.81 -41.38 -2.53
CA ASP A 162 17.56 -40.92 -1.94
C ASP A 162 17.24 -39.56 -2.56
N GLY A 163 16.01 -39.41 -3.04
CA GLY A 163 15.47 -38.23 -3.71
C GLY A 163 15.34 -37.03 -2.77
N GLY A 164 16.46 -36.59 -2.23
CA GLY A 164 16.57 -35.45 -1.34
C GLY A 164 16.21 -34.19 -2.08
N ASP A 165 15.05 -33.64 -1.73
CA ASP A 165 14.72 -32.22 -1.82
C ASP A 165 15.89 -31.45 -1.19
N ARG A 166 16.93 -31.19 -2.00
CA ARG A 166 18.05 -30.31 -1.65
C ARG A 166 17.36 -29.01 -1.31
N ARG A 167 17.18 -28.76 -0.01
CA ARG A 167 16.50 -27.59 0.50
C ARG A 167 17.24 -26.37 -0.03
N ARG A 168 16.83 -25.92 -1.21
CA ARG A 168 17.31 -24.70 -1.84
C ARG A 168 17.00 -23.66 -0.80
N THR A 169 18.04 -23.11 -0.19
CA THR A 169 17.89 -21.91 0.63
C THR A 169 17.21 -20.91 -0.28
N THR A 170 15.93 -20.65 -0.02
CA THR A 170 15.17 -19.75 -0.87
C THR A 170 15.84 -18.38 -0.79
N ALA A 171 15.85 -17.63 -1.89
CA ALA A 171 16.45 -16.28 -1.89
C ALA A 171 15.97 -15.48 -0.66
N ARG A 172 14.70 -15.64 -0.31
CA ARG A 172 14.08 -15.12 0.92
C ARG A 172 14.88 -15.41 2.19
N GLU A 173 15.10 -16.68 2.53
CA GLU A 173 15.79 -17.09 3.75
C GLU A 173 17.22 -16.51 3.83
N TYR A 174 17.89 -16.40 2.69
CA TYR A 174 19.22 -15.80 2.62
C TYR A 174 19.21 -14.32 3.01
N PHE A 175 18.31 -13.53 2.42
CA PHE A 175 18.21 -12.11 2.71
C PHE A 175 17.65 -11.85 4.13
N GLU A 176 16.76 -12.70 4.61
CA GLU A 176 16.27 -12.67 6.01
C GLU A 176 17.43 -12.84 6.99
N ASN A 177 18.29 -13.84 6.79
CA ASN A 177 19.46 -14.08 7.64
C ASN A 177 20.50 -12.96 7.56
N LYS A 178 20.51 -12.16 6.48
CA LYS A 178 21.36 -10.98 6.32
C LYS A 178 20.73 -9.69 6.88
N GLY A 179 19.59 -9.79 7.57
CA GLY A 179 18.95 -8.66 8.26
C GLY A 179 17.99 -7.84 7.39
N VAL A 180 17.49 -8.42 6.29
CA VAL A 180 16.39 -7.85 5.51
C VAL A 180 15.07 -8.32 6.11
N LYS A 181 14.22 -7.38 6.54
CA LYS A 181 12.89 -7.71 7.07
C LYS A 181 11.89 -7.87 5.92
N PHE A 182 10.98 -8.83 6.01
CA PHE A 182 9.91 -9.04 5.03
C PHE A 182 8.55 -8.80 5.68
N PRO A 183 8.05 -7.54 5.71
CA PRO A 183 6.71 -7.24 6.20
C PRO A 183 5.63 -7.83 5.28
N ALA A 184 4.36 -7.75 5.68
CA ALA A 184 3.24 -8.16 4.84
C ALA A 184 3.33 -7.52 3.44
N ASN A 185 3.10 -8.31 2.39
CA ASN A 185 3.26 -7.96 0.96
C ASN A 185 4.70 -7.81 0.45
N ALA A 186 5.73 -8.01 1.29
CA ALA A 186 7.10 -8.14 0.79
C ALA A 186 7.33 -9.53 0.17
N LYS A 187 7.91 -9.56 -1.03
CA LYS A 187 8.22 -10.78 -1.77
C LYS A 187 9.63 -10.70 -2.34
N ILE A 188 10.29 -11.84 -2.46
CA ILE A 188 11.53 -11.96 -3.21
C ILE A 188 11.53 -13.26 -3.99
N ASP A 189 11.91 -13.16 -5.25
CA ASP A 189 11.83 -14.24 -6.23
C ASP A 189 13.08 -14.18 -7.11
N TYR A 190 13.78 -15.31 -7.25
CA TYR A 190 15.00 -15.40 -8.03
C TYR A 190 14.76 -16.35 -9.20
N ASP A 191 14.89 -15.84 -10.41
CA ASP A 191 14.89 -16.65 -11.62
C ASP A 191 16.33 -16.97 -12.02
N GLY A 192 16.77 -18.18 -11.70
CA GLY A 192 18.10 -18.69 -12.03
C GLY A 192 18.34 -18.96 -13.51
N ARG A 193 17.29 -19.02 -14.35
CA ARG A 193 17.45 -19.15 -15.80
C ARG A 193 17.75 -17.81 -16.46
N SER A 194 17.08 -16.76 -16.02
CA SER A 194 17.27 -15.41 -16.57
C SER A 194 18.29 -14.58 -15.80
N GLY A 195 18.78 -15.06 -14.65
CA GLY A 195 19.72 -14.33 -13.80
C GLY A 195 19.10 -13.05 -13.24
N LYS A 196 17.82 -13.09 -12.86
CA LYS A 196 17.08 -11.90 -12.38
C LYS A 196 16.48 -12.16 -11.01
N LEU A 197 16.67 -11.22 -10.08
CA LEU A 197 16.03 -11.20 -8.77
C LEU A 197 14.98 -10.11 -8.73
N PHE A 198 13.73 -10.51 -8.49
CA PHE A 198 12.61 -9.63 -8.26
C PHE A 198 12.45 -9.47 -6.75
N ALA A 199 12.65 -8.26 -6.24
CA ALA A 199 12.47 -7.95 -4.83
C ALA A 199 11.40 -6.86 -4.67
N THR A 200 10.32 -7.21 -3.97
CA THR A 200 9.27 -6.29 -3.53
C THR A 200 9.43 -6.04 -2.04
N ASN A 201 9.89 -4.85 -1.66
CA ASN A 201 10.08 -4.49 -0.26
C ASN A 201 10.16 -2.95 -0.09
N THR A 202 10.31 -2.46 1.14
CA THR A 202 10.56 -1.04 1.42
C THR A 202 11.85 -0.57 0.75
N GLY A 203 11.90 0.71 0.38
CA GLY A 203 13.09 1.31 -0.26
C GLY A 203 14.38 1.21 0.58
N GLU A 204 14.27 1.06 1.90
CA GLU A 204 15.43 0.79 2.76
C GLU A 204 15.91 -0.66 2.60
N ASN A 205 15.01 -1.63 2.66
CA ASN A 205 15.33 -3.05 2.50
C ASN A 205 15.89 -3.34 1.10
N LEU A 206 15.38 -2.70 0.06
CA LEU A 206 15.91 -2.81 -1.31
C LEU A 206 17.35 -2.31 -1.42
N ARG A 207 17.69 -1.19 -0.75
CA ARG A 207 19.07 -0.70 -0.67
C ARG A 207 19.99 -1.67 0.08
N ARG A 208 19.48 -2.36 1.10
CA ARG A 208 20.24 -3.42 1.80
C ARG A 208 20.47 -4.63 0.89
N ILE A 209 19.44 -5.08 0.18
CA ILE A 209 19.54 -6.18 -0.80
C ILE A 209 20.60 -5.84 -1.84
N GLU A 210 20.55 -4.65 -2.43
CA GLU A 210 21.52 -4.18 -3.42
C GLU A 210 22.96 -4.21 -2.90
N ARG A 211 23.19 -3.75 -1.66
CA ARG A 211 24.50 -3.84 -1.01
C ARG A 211 24.97 -5.29 -0.83
N ILE A 212 24.09 -6.18 -0.42
CA ILE A 212 24.39 -7.61 -0.24
C ILE A 212 24.73 -8.26 -1.59
N LEU A 213 24.01 -7.91 -2.65
CA LEU A 213 24.25 -8.42 -4.00
C LEU A 213 25.61 -7.97 -4.53
N ASN A 214 25.97 -6.70 -4.38
CA ASN A 214 27.27 -6.19 -4.80
C ASN A 214 28.42 -6.92 -4.06
N GLN A 215 28.25 -7.24 -2.78
CA GLN A 215 29.25 -8.02 -2.03
C GLN A 215 29.37 -9.49 -2.46
N LEU A 216 28.35 -10.05 -3.11
CA LEU A 216 28.32 -11.45 -3.54
C LEU A 216 28.77 -11.65 -4.98
N CYS A 217 28.57 -10.63 -5.83
CA CYS A 217 28.81 -10.70 -7.27
C CYS A 217 30.10 -10.00 -7.72
N ASP A 218 30.91 -9.48 -6.79
CA ASP A 218 32.28 -9.00 -7.02
C ASP A 218 33.30 -10.17 -7.05
#